data_AF-E5X2I9-F1
#
_entry.id   AF-E5X2I9-F1
#
_cell.length_a   1.000
_cell.length_b   1.000
_cell.length_c   1.000
_cell.angle_alpha   90.00
_cell.angle_beta   90.00
_cell.angle_gamma   90.00
#
_symmetry.space_group_name_H-M   'P 1'
#
loop_
_entity.id
_entity.type
_entity.pdbx_description
1 polymer ?
#
loop_
_entity_poly.entity_id
_entity_poly.type
_entity_poly.pdbx_seq_one_letter_code
_entity_poly.pdbx_strand_id
1 'polypeptide(L)'
;MARYEISNEVRPLDRLITSFASSCGYEIQTVFNDLLRFIIHGFSPGAPPISNWKYKRQQNASFMEMTAEWTRIMQKQIGKSGWFDAFGELHMAYCSKPGQQANGQFFTPSHICELMVMCAAGKKETGQRMGDPTCGSGRLLLAYHAHNPGNYLVGEDISRTCCMITVCNMLVHGCVGEVICHDSLQPKAFTDGWKVNQALPLTGIPSIRRMKEEEYRNPLPENIGRFKEAVRIINLLDK
;
A
#
# COMPACT_ATOMS: atom_id res chain seq x y z
N MET A 1 -13.94 23.76 10.07
CA MET A 1 -13.06 22.59 10.23
C MET A 1 -11.75 22.89 9.53
N ALA A 2 -10.61 22.65 10.19
CA ALA A 2 -9.30 22.85 9.59
C ALA A 2 -9.09 21.84 8.45
N ARG A 3 -8.60 22.31 7.31
CA ARG A 3 -8.24 21.49 6.16
C ARG A 3 -6.99 20.69 6.54
N TYR A 4 -6.94 19.39 6.23
CA TYR A 4 -5.71 18.62 6.42
C TYR A 4 -4.58 19.25 5.59
N GLU A 5 -3.48 19.60 6.24
CA GLU A 5 -2.37 20.27 5.57
C GLU A 5 -1.42 19.25 4.93
N ILE A 6 -1.21 19.39 3.62
CA ILE A 6 -0.27 18.56 2.87
C ILE A 6 1.15 19.08 3.10
N SER A 7 2.05 18.16 3.48
CA SER A 7 3.48 18.45 3.69
C SER A 7 4.14 19.03 2.45
N ASN A 8 5.22 19.79 2.62
CA ASN A 8 5.94 20.39 1.49
C ASN A 8 6.52 19.33 0.54
N GLU A 9 6.84 18.16 1.10
CA GLU A 9 7.34 16.98 0.43
C GLU A 9 6.32 16.40 -0.56
N VAL A 10 5.03 16.43 -0.23
CA VAL A 10 3.95 15.82 -1.01
C VAL A 10 3.27 16.81 -1.97
N ARG A 11 3.41 18.12 -1.73
CA ARG A 11 2.85 19.19 -2.58
C ARG A 11 3.15 19.05 -4.09
N PRO A 12 4.34 18.62 -4.55
CA PRO A 12 4.59 18.44 -5.98
C PRO A 12 3.64 17.41 -6.62
N LEU A 13 3.43 16.27 -5.96
CA LEU A 13 2.54 15.22 -6.42
C LEU A 13 1.06 15.66 -6.34
N ASP A 14 0.68 16.34 -5.25
CA ASP A 14 -0.65 16.92 -5.11
C ASP A 14 -1.00 17.82 -6.31
N ARG A 15 -0.09 18.74 -6.67
CA ARG A 15 -0.29 19.66 -7.81
C ARG A 15 -0.50 18.91 -9.12
N LEU A 16 0.25 17.84 -9.38
CA LEU A 16 0.07 17.04 -10.60
C LEU A 16 -1.33 16.42 -10.64
N ILE A 17 -1.77 15.81 -9.53
CA ILE A 17 -3.07 15.16 -9.42
C ILE A 17 -4.20 16.19 -9.57
N THR A 18 -4.15 17.31 -8.83
CA THR A 18 -5.20 18.33 -8.88
C THR A 18 -5.28 19.02 -10.24
N SER A 19 -4.13 19.29 -10.86
CA SER A 19 -4.08 19.92 -12.19
C SER A 19 -4.65 19.01 -13.27
N PHE A 20 -4.32 17.72 -13.23
CA PHE A 20 -4.87 16.73 -14.14
C PHE A 20 -6.38 16.53 -13.93
N ALA A 21 -6.83 16.44 -12.67
CA ALA A 21 -8.24 16.34 -12.33
C ALA A 21 -9.03 17.54 -12.88
N SER A 22 -8.51 18.75 -12.67
CA SER A 22 -9.12 19.99 -13.17
C SER A 22 -9.13 20.06 -14.70
N SER A 23 -8.03 19.68 -15.37
CA SER A 23 -7.93 19.79 -16.83
C SER A 23 -8.81 18.77 -17.57
N CYS A 24 -9.04 17.61 -16.95
CA CYS A 24 -9.88 16.55 -17.51
C CYS A 24 -11.33 16.56 -17.00
N GLY A 25 -11.68 17.46 -16.07
CA GLY A 25 -13.02 17.52 -15.48
C GLY A 25 -13.38 16.30 -14.61
N TYR A 26 -12.39 15.72 -13.90
CA TYR A 26 -12.59 14.59 -13.00
C TYR A 26 -12.56 15.01 -11.53
N GLU A 27 -13.27 14.27 -10.67
CA GLU A 27 -13.10 14.38 -9.22
C GLU A 27 -11.68 13.94 -8.81
N ILE A 28 -11.05 14.71 -7.92
CA ILE A 28 -9.69 14.45 -7.43
C ILE A 28 -9.58 13.03 -6.84
N GLN A 29 -10.57 12.61 -6.04
CA GLN A 29 -10.60 11.28 -5.44
C GLN A 29 -10.63 10.16 -6.51
N THR A 30 -11.32 10.38 -7.62
CA THR A 30 -11.38 9.41 -8.72
C THR A 30 -10.01 9.29 -9.38
N VAL A 31 -9.34 10.41 -9.68
CA VAL A 31 -7.99 10.42 -10.25
C VAL A 31 -6.99 9.74 -9.30
N PHE A 32 -7.07 10.04 -8.00
CA PHE A 32 -6.22 9.42 -6.99
C PHE A 32 -6.41 7.90 -6.93
N ASN A 33 -7.65 7.42 -6.87
CA ASN A 33 -7.95 5.99 -6.89
C ASN A 33 -7.48 5.32 -8.19
N ASP A 34 -7.61 5.99 -9.33
CA ASP A 34 -7.13 5.49 -10.62
C ASP A 34 -5.59 5.49 -10.70
N LEU A 35 -4.89 6.43 -10.06
CA LEU A 35 -3.43 6.42 -9.92
C LEU A 35 -2.96 5.20 -9.13
N LEU A 36 -3.62 4.86 -8.02
CA LEU A 36 -3.31 3.65 -7.26
C LEU A 36 -3.50 2.39 -8.13
N ARG A 37 -4.62 2.30 -8.86
CA ARG A 37 -4.89 1.18 -9.78
C ARG A 37 -3.84 1.09 -10.89
N PHE A 38 -3.41 2.23 -11.43
CA PHE A 38 -2.39 2.32 -12.46
C PHE A 38 -1.04 1.79 -11.98
N ILE A 39 -0.59 2.22 -10.80
CA ILE A 39 0.66 1.75 -10.18
C ILE A 39 0.57 0.24 -9.91
N ILE A 40 -0.48 -0.22 -9.23
CA ILE A 40 -0.66 -1.63 -8.91
C ILE A 40 -0.61 -2.49 -10.16
N HIS A 41 -1.30 -2.09 -11.24
CA HIS A 41 -1.28 -2.80 -12.51
C HIS A 41 0.10 -2.78 -13.18
N GLY A 42 0.80 -1.64 -13.17
CA GLY A 42 2.14 -1.49 -13.75
C GLY A 42 3.18 -2.41 -13.11
N PHE A 43 2.98 -2.79 -11.84
CA PHE A 43 3.82 -3.75 -11.12
C PHE A 43 3.22 -5.17 -11.04
N SER A 44 2.14 -5.45 -11.79
CA SER A 44 1.49 -6.77 -11.82
C SER A 44 1.80 -7.52 -13.13
N PRO A 45 2.97 -8.18 -13.26
CA PRO A 45 3.34 -8.88 -14.49
C PRO A 45 2.32 -9.96 -14.85
N GLY A 46 1.88 -9.98 -16.10
CA GLY A 46 0.89 -10.94 -16.61
C GLY A 46 -0.56 -10.65 -16.20
N ALA A 47 -0.84 -9.56 -15.49
CA ALA A 47 -2.21 -9.17 -15.18
C ALA A 47 -3.00 -8.80 -16.45
N PRO A 48 -4.30 -9.13 -16.52
CA PRO A 48 -5.16 -8.66 -17.60
C PRO A 48 -5.28 -7.13 -17.56
N PRO A 49 -5.65 -6.49 -18.69
CA PRO A 49 -5.88 -5.04 -18.74
C PRO A 49 -6.81 -4.56 -17.63
N ILE A 50 -6.55 -3.35 -17.11
CA ILE A 50 -7.39 -2.75 -16.07
C ILE A 50 -8.84 -2.64 -16.57
N SER A 51 -9.77 -3.25 -15.85
CA SER A 51 -11.20 -3.18 -16.17
C SER A 51 -11.71 -1.73 -16.07
N ASN A 52 -12.59 -1.34 -16.99
CA ASN A 52 -13.20 0.00 -17.01
C ASN A 52 -12.18 1.15 -17.02
N TRP A 53 -11.00 0.96 -17.64
CA TRP A 53 -10.00 2.01 -17.76
C TRP A 53 -10.39 3.02 -18.84
N LYS A 54 -10.77 4.23 -18.42
CA LYS A 54 -11.33 5.27 -19.29
C LYS A 54 -10.29 6.18 -19.98
N TYR A 55 -9.03 6.10 -19.56
CA TYR A 55 -8.01 7.08 -19.96
C TYR A 55 -7.33 6.70 -21.27
N LYS A 56 -7.16 7.71 -22.14
CA LYS A 56 -6.45 7.57 -23.41
C LYS A 56 -4.94 7.63 -23.21
N ARG A 57 -4.17 7.29 -24.26
CA ARG A 57 -2.69 7.28 -24.24
C ARG A 57 -2.06 8.55 -23.68
N GLN A 58 -2.55 9.73 -24.07
CA GLN A 58 -2.04 11.01 -23.59
C GLN A 58 -2.28 11.20 -22.08
N GLN A 59 -3.43 10.77 -21.58
CA GLN A 59 -3.76 10.81 -20.15
C GLN A 59 -2.95 9.79 -19.35
N ASN A 60 -2.68 8.62 -19.93
CA ASN A 60 -1.79 7.62 -19.32
C ASN A 60 -0.36 8.15 -19.13
N ALA A 61 0.10 9.07 -20.01
CA ALA A 61 1.38 9.74 -19.81
C ALA A 61 1.40 10.60 -18.53
N SER A 62 0.29 11.24 -18.19
CA SER A 62 0.15 11.98 -16.93
C SER A 62 0.17 11.06 -15.71
N PHE A 63 -0.43 9.86 -15.79
CA PHE A 63 -0.31 8.86 -14.71
C PHE A 63 1.13 8.36 -14.54
N MET A 64 1.88 8.21 -15.62
CA MET A 64 3.32 7.90 -15.56
C MET A 64 4.12 9.04 -14.91
N GLU A 65 3.80 10.30 -15.22
CA GLU A 65 4.44 11.47 -14.60
C GLU A 65 4.16 11.52 -13.09
N MET A 66 2.91 11.33 -12.68
CA MET A 66 2.53 11.23 -11.26
C MET A 66 3.25 10.07 -10.56
N THR A 67 3.36 8.91 -11.21
CA THR A 67 4.05 7.73 -10.67
C THR A 67 5.56 7.99 -10.51
N ALA A 68 6.17 8.68 -11.47
CA ALA A 68 7.57 9.07 -11.39
C ALA A 68 7.81 10.06 -10.26
N GLU A 69 6.93 11.05 -10.09
CA GLU A 69 7.05 12.04 -9.01
C GLU A 69 6.85 11.41 -7.63
N TRP A 70 5.83 10.55 -7.48
CA TRP A 70 5.65 9.75 -6.28
C TRP A 70 6.91 8.94 -5.96
N THR A 71 7.46 8.20 -6.92
CA THR A 71 8.69 7.42 -6.74
C THR A 71 9.86 8.27 -6.25
N ARG A 72 10.06 9.48 -6.80
CA ARG A 72 11.12 10.41 -6.35
C ARG A 72 10.92 10.88 -4.91
N ILE A 73 9.69 11.24 -4.55
CA ILE A 73 9.34 11.63 -3.18
C ILE A 73 9.64 10.47 -2.23
N MET A 74 9.16 9.27 -2.56
CA MET A 74 9.36 8.08 -1.74
C MET A 74 10.84 7.75 -1.58
N GLN A 75 11.63 7.74 -2.67
CA GLN A 75 13.07 7.50 -2.62
C GLN A 75 13.78 8.47 -1.66
N LYS A 76 13.45 9.77 -1.74
CA LYS A 76 14.05 10.79 -0.89
C LYS A 76 13.66 10.64 0.58
N GLN A 77 12.37 10.43 0.86
CA GLN A 77 11.87 10.39 2.23
C GLN A 77 12.23 9.08 2.94
N ILE A 78 12.11 7.94 2.27
CA ILE A 78 12.55 6.64 2.81
C ILE A 78 14.05 6.70 3.16
N GLY A 79 14.89 7.30 2.29
CA GLY A 79 16.31 7.46 2.57
C GLY A 79 16.63 8.36 3.77
N LYS A 80 15.69 9.22 4.19
CA LYS A 80 15.86 10.16 5.30
C LYS A 80 15.29 9.63 6.62
N SER A 81 14.09 9.06 6.60
CA SER A 81 13.32 8.67 7.80
C SER A 81 13.11 7.16 7.94
N GLY A 82 13.57 6.35 6.99
CA GLY A 82 13.37 4.90 6.97
C GLY A 82 12.03 4.48 6.36
N TRP A 83 10.96 5.26 6.54
CA TRP A 83 9.68 5.07 5.88
C TRP A 83 8.92 6.40 5.71
N PHE A 84 7.94 6.42 4.80
CA PHE A 84 7.11 7.60 4.54
C PHE A 84 5.74 7.19 3.95
N ASP A 85 4.70 8.02 4.10
CA ASP A 85 3.35 7.71 3.60
C ASP A 85 2.73 8.91 2.88
N ALA A 86 3.21 9.16 1.66
CA ALA A 86 2.72 10.25 0.80
C ALA A 86 1.25 10.05 0.40
N PHE A 87 0.85 8.82 0.06
CA PHE A 87 -0.51 8.53 -0.39
C PHE A 87 -1.53 8.61 0.74
N GLY A 88 -1.16 8.24 1.97
CA GLY A 88 -2.01 8.47 3.13
C GLY A 88 -2.23 9.95 3.42
N GLU A 89 -1.20 10.80 3.29
CA GLU A 89 -1.37 12.26 3.40
C GLU A 89 -2.34 12.82 2.35
N LEU A 90 -2.18 12.43 1.08
CA LEU A 90 -3.08 12.84 0.01
C LEU A 90 -4.51 12.36 0.23
N HIS A 91 -4.69 11.10 0.63
CA HIS A 91 -6.00 10.56 0.95
C HIS A 91 -6.69 11.34 2.06
N MET A 92 -5.98 11.65 3.16
CA MET A 92 -6.50 12.47 4.24
C MET A 92 -6.91 13.88 3.75
N ALA A 93 -6.13 14.48 2.85
CA ALA A 93 -6.45 15.77 2.26
C ALA A 93 -7.67 15.71 1.32
N TYR A 94 -7.80 14.67 0.50
CA TYR A 94 -8.87 14.53 -0.51
C TYR A 94 -10.20 14.09 0.08
N CYS A 95 -10.18 13.28 1.15
CA CYS A 95 -11.37 12.87 1.90
C CYS A 95 -11.86 13.92 2.91
N SER A 96 -11.16 15.06 3.06
CA SER A 96 -11.53 16.13 4.00
C SER A 96 -12.76 16.97 3.57
N LYS A 97 -13.71 16.43 2.80
CA LYS A 97 -14.99 17.12 2.52
C LYS A 97 -15.80 17.26 3.84
N PRO A 98 -16.50 18.40 4.07
CA PRO A 98 -17.35 18.57 5.25
C PRO A 98 -18.39 17.42 5.32
N GLY A 99 -18.32 16.59 6.35
CA GLY A 99 -19.19 15.41 6.55
C GLY A 99 -18.49 14.06 6.49
N GLN A 100 -17.41 13.87 5.70
CA GLN A 100 -16.66 12.59 5.73
C GLN A 100 -15.75 12.45 6.95
N GLN A 101 -15.26 13.58 7.49
CA GLN A 101 -14.63 13.62 8.82
C GLN A 101 -15.60 13.16 9.94
N ALA A 102 -16.92 13.15 9.72
CA ALA A 102 -17.89 12.71 10.72
C ALA A 102 -17.83 11.19 11.00
N ASN A 103 -17.24 10.40 10.09
CA ASN A 103 -16.99 8.98 10.33
C ASN A 103 -15.68 8.73 11.11
N GLY A 104 -14.92 9.78 11.46
CA GLY A 104 -13.77 9.68 12.37
C GLY A 104 -12.57 8.86 11.86
N GLN A 105 -12.52 8.51 10.58
CA GLN A 105 -11.42 7.72 10.03
C GLN A 105 -10.18 8.59 9.79
N PHE A 106 -9.27 8.57 10.76
CA PHE A 106 -7.95 9.18 10.65
C PHE A 106 -6.89 8.09 10.63
N PHE A 107 -5.87 8.25 9.78
CA PHE A 107 -4.70 7.39 9.87
C PHE A 107 -3.88 7.75 11.10
N THR A 108 -3.35 6.73 11.77
CA THR A 108 -2.46 6.87 12.93
C THR A 108 -1.29 7.79 12.57
N PRO A 109 -1.01 8.85 13.36
CA PRO A 109 0.14 9.71 13.14
C PRO A 109 1.46 8.94 13.22
N SER A 110 2.47 9.34 12.43
CA SER A 110 3.74 8.60 12.30
C SER A 110 4.44 8.35 13.63
N HIS A 111 4.52 9.36 14.50
CA HIS A 111 5.15 9.25 15.82
C HIS A 111 4.41 8.28 16.76
N ILE A 112 3.10 8.08 16.58
CA ILE A 112 2.33 7.08 17.34
C ILE A 112 2.62 5.67 16.81
N CYS A 113 2.71 5.48 15.49
CA CYS A 113 3.16 4.21 14.91
C CYS A 113 4.55 3.82 15.41
N GLU A 114 5.49 4.78 15.42
CA GLU A 114 6.84 4.58 15.96
C GLU A 114 6.82 4.19 17.44
N LEU A 115 6.06 4.92 18.26
CA LEU A 115 5.90 4.59 19.68
C LEU A 115 5.37 3.17 19.88
N MET A 116 4.30 2.80 19.17
CA MET A 116 3.70 1.47 19.25
C MET A 116 4.71 0.38 18.87
N VAL A 117 5.47 0.58 17.78
CA VAL A 117 6.51 -0.36 17.36
C VAL A 117 7.60 -0.47 18.42
N MET A 118 8.08 0.64 19.00
CA MET A 118 9.10 0.60 20.06
C MET A 118 8.61 -0.10 21.33
N CYS A 119 7.32 0.00 21.66
CA CYS A 119 6.73 -0.70 22.80
C CYS A 119 6.51 -2.20 22.54
N ALA A 120 6.18 -2.58 21.31
CA ALA A 120 5.85 -3.96 20.93
C ALA A 120 7.04 -4.76 20.38
N ALA A 121 8.05 -4.09 19.84
CA ALA A 121 9.24 -4.71 19.29
C ALA A 121 10.07 -5.31 20.43
N GLY A 122 9.93 -6.62 20.62
CA GLY A 122 10.83 -7.43 21.42
C GLY A 122 12.20 -7.57 20.75
N LYS A 123 12.77 -8.78 20.76
CA LYS A 123 14.01 -9.04 20.02
C LYS A 123 13.78 -8.88 18.52
N LYS A 124 14.78 -8.32 17.82
CA LYS A 124 14.80 -8.22 16.35
C LYS A 124 14.90 -9.62 15.75
N GLU A 125 13.75 -10.21 15.46
CA GLU A 125 13.64 -11.52 14.81
C GLU A 125 13.20 -11.34 13.34
N THR A 126 13.58 -12.31 12.51
CA THR A 126 13.25 -12.36 11.08
C THR A 126 12.45 -13.60 10.77
N GLY A 127 11.58 -13.56 9.76
CA GLY A 127 10.73 -14.70 9.38
C GLY A 127 9.43 -14.82 10.19
N GLN A 128 9.11 -13.80 10.98
CA GLN A 128 7.84 -13.69 11.69
C GLN A 128 6.75 -13.14 10.77
N ARG A 129 5.49 -13.48 11.06
CA ARG A 129 4.30 -12.88 10.46
C ARG A 129 3.76 -11.77 11.35
N MET A 130 3.63 -10.55 10.83
CA MET A 130 3.06 -9.40 11.53
C MET A 130 1.78 -8.94 10.84
N GLY A 131 0.70 -8.84 11.60
CA GLY A 131 -0.63 -8.46 11.10
C GLY A 131 -1.11 -7.10 11.63
N ASP A 132 -1.82 -6.37 10.78
CA ASP A 132 -2.61 -5.19 11.15
C ASP A 132 -4.04 -5.36 10.56
N PRO A 133 -5.04 -5.68 11.41
CA PRO A 133 -6.38 -6.02 10.94
C PRO A 133 -7.19 -4.80 10.44
N THR A 134 -6.67 -3.58 10.62
CA THR A 134 -7.31 -2.33 10.20
C THR A 134 -6.25 -1.36 9.71
N CYS A 135 -5.53 -1.78 8.68
CA CYS A 135 -4.23 -1.21 8.34
C CYS A 135 -4.28 0.23 7.82
N GLY A 136 -5.43 0.72 7.34
CA GLY A 136 -5.53 2.06 6.76
C GLY A 136 -4.56 2.20 5.59
N SER A 137 -3.64 3.16 5.69
CA SER A 137 -2.55 3.34 4.71
C SER A 137 -1.32 2.46 4.96
N GLY A 138 -1.33 1.64 6.01
CA GLY A 138 -0.27 0.70 6.36
C GLY A 138 0.86 1.30 7.19
N ARG A 139 0.72 2.51 7.74
CA ARG A 139 1.78 3.21 8.50
C ARG A 139 2.38 2.37 9.62
N LEU A 140 1.56 1.61 10.35
CA LEU A 140 2.05 0.73 11.41
C LEU A 140 2.93 -0.40 10.85
N LEU A 141 2.53 -1.02 9.74
CA LEU A 141 3.31 -2.03 9.03
C LEU A 141 4.62 -1.45 8.48
N LEU A 142 4.59 -0.24 7.94
CA LEU A 142 5.79 0.45 7.44
C LEU A 142 6.78 0.76 8.57
N ALA A 143 6.30 1.31 9.68
CA ALA A 143 7.12 1.57 10.86
C ALA A 143 7.71 0.26 11.40
N TYR A 144 6.90 -0.79 11.50
CA TYR A 144 7.37 -2.10 11.95
C TYR A 144 8.47 -2.65 11.03
N HIS A 145 8.29 -2.56 9.71
CA HIS A 145 9.26 -3.01 8.72
C HIS A 145 10.59 -2.25 8.81
N ALA A 146 10.54 -0.93 8.99
CA ALA A 146 11.73 -0.10 9.13
C ALA A 146 12.58 -0.51 10.36
N HIS A 147 11.94 -0.92 11.45
CA HIS A 147 12.64 -1.42 12.65
C HIS A 147 13.03 -2.90 12.59
N ASN A 148 12.22 -3.73 11.92
CA ASN A 148 12.30 -5.19 11.90
C ASN A 148 12.20 -5.74 10.45
N PRO A 149 13.22 -5.48 9.59
CA PRO A 149 13.21 -5.97 8.22
C PRO A 149 13.31 -7.50 8.15
N GLY A 150 12.82 -8.09 7.06
CA GLY A 150 12.86 -9.55 6.85
C GLY A 150 11.68 -10.32 7.45
N ASN A 151 10.59 -9.64 7.77
CA ASN A 151 9.33 -10.23 8.25
C ASN A 151 8.22 -10.15 7.19
N TYR A 152 7.21 -11.01 7.32
CA TYR A 152 6.06 -11.08 6.42
C TYR A 152 4.93 -10.23 6.98
N LEU A 153 4.46 -9.25 6.21
CA LEU A 153 3.46 -8.29 6.68
C LEU A 153 2.07 -8.63 6.13
N VAL A 154 1.04 -8.48 6.95
CA VAL A 154 -0.35 -8.72 6.58
C VAL A 154 -1.15 -7.48 6.95
N GLY A 155 -1.68 -6.79 5.95
CA GLY A 155 -2.59 -5.67 6.16
C GLY A 155 -4.01 -6.06 5.77
N GLU A 156 -4.97 -5.83 6.65
CA GLU A 156 -6.39 -6.04 6.36
C GLU A 156 -7.12 -4.71 6.49
N ASP A 157 -8.07 -4.44 5.59
CA ASP A 157 -8.94 -3.26 5.71
C ASP A 157 -10.26 -3.50 4.96
N ILE A 158 -11.33 -2.84 5.42
CA ILE A 158 -12.63 -2.88 4.75
C ILE A 158 -12.67 -1.93 3.54
N SER A 159 -11.86 -0.87 3.56
CA SER A 159 -11.76 0.12 2.50
C SER A 159 -10.79 -0.34 1.43
N ARG A 160 -11.33 -0.61 0.24
CA ARG A 160 -10.52 -0.96 -0.94
C ARG A 160 -9.48 0.11 -1.29
N THR A 161 -9.77 1.39 -1.07
CA THR A 161 -8.79 2.47 -1.27
C THR A 161 -7.66 2.39 -0.26
N CYS A 162 -7.95 2.14 1.02
CA CYS A 162 -6.93 1.92 2.05
C CYS A 162 -6.04 0.72 1.69
N CYS A 163 -6.63 -0.42 1.29
CA CYS A 163 -5.86 -1.56 0.82
C CYS A 163 -4.92 -1.20 -0.34
N MET A 164 -5.41 -0.48 -1.36
CA MET A 164 -4.57 -0.08 -2.49
C MET A 164 -3.44 0.90 -2.08
N ILE A 165 -3.68 1.80 -1.14
CA ILE A 165 -2.63 2.65 -0.56
C ILE A 165 -1.58 1.77 0.13
N THR A 166 -2.00 0.85 0.99
CA THR A 166 -1.11 -0.09 1.68
C THR A 166 -0.31 -0.95 0.70
N VAL A 167 -0.90 -1.42 -0.39
CA VAL A 167 -0.18 -2.15 -1.45
C VAL A 167 0.92 -1.29 -2.08
N CYS A 168 0.61 -0.06 -2.50
CA CYS A 168 1.62 0.84 -3.08
C CYS A 168 2.73 1.18 -2.08
N ASN A 169 2.36 1.39 -0.81
CA ASN A 169 3.29 1.66 0.27
C ASN A 169 4.21 0.46 0.51
N MET A 170 3.68 -0.74 0.70
CA MET A 170 4.48 -1.95 0.88
C MET A 170 5.38 -2.23 -0.34
N LEU A 171 4.89 -1.97 -1.55
CA LEU A 171 5.65 -2.14 -2.79
C LEU A 171 6.94 -1.31 -2.77
N VAL A 172 6.83 0.01 -2.55
CA VAL A 172 7.96 0.94 -2.66
C VAL A 172 8.93 0.86 -1.47
N HIS A 173 8.46 0.41 -0.30
CA HIS A 173 9.32 0.18 0.87
C HIS A 173 10.03 -1.19 0.83
N GLY A 174 9.78 -2.03 -0.18
CA GLY A 174 10.38 -3.36 -0.26
C GLY A 174 9.83 -4.34 0.77
N CYS A 175 8.65 -4.07 1.34
CA CYS A 175 7.98 -4.98 2.24
C CYS A 175 7.48 -6.20 1.47
N VAL A 176 7.58 -7.39 2.07
CA VAL A 176 7.01 -8.62 1.50
C VAL A 176 5.83 -9.06 2.36
N GLY A 177 4.71 -9.37 1.72
CA GLY A 177 3.49 -9.63 2.46
C GLY A 177 2.23 -9.75 1.63
N GLU A 178 1.10 -9.55 2.29
CA GLU A 178 -0.22 -9.56 1.70
C GLU A 178 -1.10 -8.41 2.22
N VAL A 179 -1.99 -7.93 1.36
CA VAL A 179 -2.99 -6.93 1.72
C VAL A 179 -4.37 -7.47 1.32
N ILE A 180 -5.29 -7.51 2.26
CA ILE A 180 -6.60 -8.17 2.12
C ILE A 180 -7.70 -7.13 2.32
N CYS A 181 -8.64 -7.10 1.38
CA CYS A 181 -9.83 -6.26 1.44
C CYS A 181 -11.02 -7.12 1.91
N HIS A 182 -11.45 -6.94 3.15
CA HIS A 182 -12.58 -7.65 3.77
C HIS A 182 -13.04 -6.95 5.05
N ASP A 183 -14.14 -7.42 5.64
CA ASP A 183 -14.45 -7.11 7.04
C ASP A 183 -13.67 -8.07 7.94
N SER A 184 -12.70 -7.58 8.71
CA SER A 184 -11.88 -8.41 9.60
C SER A 184 -12.66 -9.01 10.77
N LEU A 185 -13.86 -8.48 11.09
CA LEU A 185 -14.80 -9.11 12.02
C LEU A 185 -15.59 -10.25 11.35
N GLN A 186 -15.58 -10.32 10.02
CA GLN A 186 -16.20 -11.38 9.22
C GLN A 186 -15.20 -11.99 8.24
N PRO A 187 -14.26 -12.85 8.70
CA PRO A 187 -13.21 -13.43 7.85
C PRO A 187 -13.70 -14.33 6.70
N LYS A 188 -15.00 -14.51 6.50
CA LYS A 188 -15.56 -15.20 5.33
C LYS A 188 -15.93 -14.24 4.20
N ALA A 189 -15.97 -12.94 4.45
CA ALA A 189 -16.38 -11.89 3.52
C ALA A 189 -15.20 -11.35 2.68
N PHE A 190 -14.41 -12.24 2.09
CA PHE A 190 -13.31 -11.86 1.20
C PHE A 190 -13.84 -11.08 -0.01
N THR A 191 -13.27 -9.91 -0.27
CA THR A 191 -13.67 -9.06 -1.41
C THR A 191 -12.56 -8.93 -2.46
N ASP A 192 -11.33 -8.68 -2.03
CA ASP A 192 -10.17 -8.54 -2.92
C ASP A 192 -8.88 -8.78 -2.11
N GLY A 193 -7.75 -8.97 -2.79
CA GLY A 193 -6.48 -9.08 -2.10
C GLY A 193 -5.27 -9.04 -3.04
N TRP A 194 -4.12 -8.75 -2.47
CA TRP A 194 -2.85 -8.65 -3.18
C TRP A 194 -1.74 -9.32 -2.40
N LYS A 195 -0.88 -10.04 -3.11
CA LYS A 195 0.44 -10.43 -2.63
C LYS A 195 1.44 -9.39 -3.11
N VAL A 196 2.27 -8.88 -2.21
CA VAL A 196 3.23 -7.80 -2.48
C VAL A 196 4.65 -8.33 -2.34
N ASN A 197 5.48 -8.11 -3.35
CA ASN A 197 6.92 -8.41 -3.39
C ASN A 197 7.30 -9.86 -3.06
N GLN A 198 6.44 -10.84 -3.34
CA GLN A 198 6.74 -12.26 -3.06
C GLN A 198 8.06 -12.74 -3.70
N ALA A 199 8.35 -12.26 -4.91
CA ALA A 199 9.55 -12.62 -5.65
C ALA A 199 10.75 -11.70 -5.37
N LEU A 200 10.55 -10.57 -4.67
CA LEU A 200 11.59 -9.56 -4.44
C LEU A 200 12.88 -10.15 -3.82
N PRO A 201 12.83 -11.04 -2.81
CA PRO A 201 14.04 -11.63 -2.24
C PRO A 201 14.85 -12.53 -3.20
N LEU A 202 14.24 -12.95 -4.32
CA LEU A 202 14.87 -13.81 -5.32
C LEU A 202 15.29 -13.04 -6.57
N THR A 203 14.43 -12.14 -7.06
CA THR A 203 14.63 -11.46 -8.34
C THR A 203 15.22 -10.07 -8.19
N GLY A 204 15.10 -9.45 -7.01
CA GLY A 204 15.40 -8.03 -6.81
C GLY A 204 14.42 -7.09 -7.52
N ILE A 205 13.35 -7.61 -8.13
CA ILE A 205 12.36 -6.85 -8.88
C ILE A 205 11.06 -6.77 -8.06
N PRO A 206 10.60 -5.56 -7.70
CA PRO A 206 9.31 -5.37 -7.04
C PRO A 206 8.15 -5.85 -7.91
N SER A 207 7.18 -6.52 -7.30
CA SER A 207 6.03 -7.06 -8.03
C SER A 207 4.79 -7.19 -7.15
N ILE A 208 3.63 -7.15 -7.79
CA ILE A 208 2.33 -7.37 -7.18
C ILE A 208 1.66 -8.52 -7.91
N ARG A 209 0.92 -9.34 -7.17
CA ARG A 209 0.02 -10.33 -7.74
C ARG A 209 -1.32 -10.23 -7.04
N ARG A 210 -2.41 -10.33 -7.80
CA ARG A 210 -3.75 -10.43 -7.20
C ARG A 210 -3.87 -11.76 -6.47
N MET A 211 -4.36 -11.72 -5.25
CA MET A 211 -4.61 -12.89 -4.42
C MET A 211 -5.85 -13.63 -4.93
N LYS A 212 -5.76 -14.95 -5.05
CA LYS A 212 -6.93 -15.80 -5.28
C LYS A 212 -7.62 -16.11 -3.97
N GLU A 213 -8.93 -16.34 -4.00
CA GLU A 213 -9.69 -16.63 -2.78
C GLU A 213 -9.23 -17.93 -2.09
N GLU A 214 -8.75 -18.91 -2.85
CA GLU A 214 -8.18 -20.14 -2.27
C GLU A 214 -6.93 -19.86 -1.42
N GLU A 215 -6.13 -18.87 -1.80
CA GLU A 215 -4.95 -18.46 -1.03
C GLU A 215 -5.35 -17.71 0.24
N TYR A 216 -6.41 -16.90 0.16
CA TYR A 216 -6.99 -16.25 1.33
C TYR A 216 -7.50 -17.27 2.36
N ARG A 217 -8.15 -18.35 1.88
CA ARG A 217 -8.66 -19.43 2.73
C ARG A 217 -7.56 -20.33 3.31
N ASN A 218 -6.33 -20.24 2.80
CA ASN A 218 -5.18 -21.02 3.24
C ASN A 218 -3.99 -20.10 3.59
N PRO A 219 -4.10 -19.34 4.70
CA PRO A 219 -3.05 -18.38 5.08
C PRO A 219 -1.74 -19.09 5.44
N LEU A 220 -0.64 -18.34 5.30
CA LEU A 220 0.67 -18.82 5.75
C LEU A 220 0.70 -19.00 7.28
N PRO A 221 1.48 -19.97 7.80
CA PRO A 221 1.66 -20.13 9.23
C PRO A 221 2.31 -18.89 9.87
N GLU A 222 2.14 -18.70 11.18
CA GLU A 222 2.69 -17.56 11.93
C GLU A 222 4.23 -17.50 11.89
N ASN A 223 4.87 -18.68 11.96
CA ASN A 223 6.31 -18.82 11.80
C ASN A 223 6.62 -19.34 10.40
N ILE A 224 7.18 -18.48 9.56
CA ILE A 224 7.46 -18.76 8.15
C ILE A 224 8.91 -19.28 7.98
N GLY A 225 9.74 -19.20 9.04
CA GLY A 225 11.14 -19.56 8.98
C GLY A 225 11.95 -18.62 8.08
N ARG A 226 13.09 -19.08 7.54
CA ARG A 226 13.91 -18.25 6.65
C ARG A 226 13.14 -17.97 5.36
N PHE A 227 12.89 -16.69 5.10
CA PHE A 227 12.13 -16.19 3.94
C PHE A 227 12.56 -16.79 2.59
N LYS A 228 13.85 -17.05 2.38
CA LYS A 228 14.37 -17.69 1.15
C LYS A 228 13.90 -19.15 0.96
N GLU A 229 13.66 -19.88 2.05
CA GLU A 229 13.15 -21.26 2.02
C GLU A 229 11.62 -21.27 1.83
N ALA A 230 10.90 -20.36 2.49
CA ALA A 230 9.46 -20.20 2.30
C ALA A 230 9.08 -19.75 0.88
N VAL A 231 9.83 -18.81 0.28
CA VAL A 231 9.61 -18.39 -1.11
C VAL A 231 9.93 -19.53 -2.10
N ARG A 232 10.87 -20.43 -1.79
CA ARG A 232 11.08 -21.65 -2.58
C ARG A 232 9.88 -22.60 -2.51
N ILE A 233 9.29 -22.79 -1.34
CA ILE A 233 8.09 -23.63 -1.17
C ILE A 233 6.89 -23.01 -1.90
N ILE A 234 6.66 -21.71 -1.75
CA ILE A 234 5.57 -20.98 -2.42
C ILE A 234 5.71 -21.06 -3.96
N ASN A 235 6.92 -20.88 -4.50
CA ASN A 235 7.16 -20.96 -5.96
C ASN A 235 7.24 -22.39 -6.52
N LEU A 236 7.42 -23.41 -5.67
CA LEU A 236 7.34 -24.83 -6.08
C LEU A 236 5.90 -25.34 -6.14
N LEU A 237 4.98 -24.71 -5.41
CA LEU A 237 3.56 -25.03 -5.40
C LEU A 237 2.76 -24.37 -6.53
N ASP A 238 3.35 -23.41 -7.24
CA ASP A 238 2.78 -22.73 -8.42
C ASP A 238 3.23 -23.35 -9.77
N LYS A 239 3.77 -24.59 -9.78
CA LYS A 239 4.09 -25.36 -10.99
C LYS A 239 3.06 -26.43 -11.31
#